data_AF-A0A1F3BUJ3-F1
#
_entry.id   AF-A0A1F3BUJ3-F1
#
_cell.length_a   1.000
_cell.length_b   1.000
_cell.length_c   1.000
_cell.angle_alpha   90.00
_cell.angle_beta   90.00
_cell.angle_gamma   90.00
#
_symmetry.space_group_name_H-M   'P 1'
#
loop_
_entity.id
_entity.type
_entity.pdbx_description
1 polymer ?
#
loop_
_entity_poly.entity_id
_entity_poly.type
_entity_poly.pdbx_seq_one_letter_code
_entity_poly.pdbx_strand_id
1 'polypeptide(L)'
;MKIYWEKALKLLNAGKKITQSEIDFKKEHIPVNEVVLFNEYKIRVPENLIFYDDDNIDCNEIPEITEDDIDSGKIQWIKMEEFPLDKEVRKWIIKQNINLNELIPQLLKNFYQTMKAVQKNAAV
;
A
#
# COMPACT_ATOMS: atom_id res chain seq x y z
N MET A 1 1.89 15.95 -29.40
CA MET A 1 1.77 17.14 -28.52
C MET A 1 1.69 16.63 -27.10
N LYS A 2 2.46 17.21 -26.17
CA LYS A 2 2.48 16.78 -24.76
C LYS A 2 1.59 17.67 -23.90
N ILE A 3 0.80 17.07 -23.00
CA ILE A 3 -0.02 17.80 -22.03
C ILE A 3 0.51 17.50 -20.64
N TYR A 4 0.74 18.54 -19.85
CA TYR A 4 1.13 18.40 -18.45
C TYR A 4 0.01 17.75 -17.62
N TRP A 5 0.36 16.83 -16.72
CA TRP A 5 -0.58 15.93 -16.04
C TRP A 5 -1.70 16.65 -15.26
N GLU A 6 -1.43 17.76 -14.55
CA GLU A 6 -2.51 18.49 -13.86
C GLU A 6 -3.55 19.07 -14.83
N LYS A 7 -3.09 19.51 -16.01
CA LYS A 7 -3.98 20.01 -17.05
C LYS A 7 -4.77 18.86 -17.66
N ALA A 8 -4.18 17.67 -17.77
CA ALA A 8 -4.88 16.46 -18.16
C ALA A 8 -5.97 16.10 -17.14
N LEU A 9 -5.68 16.11 -15.83
CA LEU A 9 -6.68 15.86 -14.78
C LEU A 9 -7.85 16.82 -14.85
N LYS A 10 -7.59 18.12 -15.01
CA LYS A 10 -8.66 19.13 -15.17
C LYS A 10 -9.56 18.85 -16.37
N LEU A 11 -9.01 18.32 -17.46
CA LEU A 11 -9.79 17.93 -18.64
C LEU A 11 -10.60 16.66 -18.40
N LEU A 12 -10.02 15.65 -17.73
CA LEU A 12 -10.69 14.40 -17.38
C LEU A 12 -11.85 14.63 -16.41
N ASN A 13 -11.63 15.45 -15.37
CA ASN A 13 -12.67 15.85 -14.41
C ASN A 13 -13.82 16.64 -15.08
N ALA A 14 -13.52 17.36 -16.16
CA ALA A 14 -14.53 18.03 -16.98
C ALA A 14 -15.20 17.10 -18.02
N GLY A 15 -14.97 15.79 -17.96
CA GLY A 15 -15.52 14.78 -18.87
C GLY A 15 -14.96 14.82 -20.29
N LYS A 16 -13.85 15.54 -20.53
CA LYS A 16 -13.24 15.66 -21.86
C LYS A 16 -12.31 14.49 -22.13
N LYS A 17 -12.51 13.82 -23.27
CA LYS A 17 -11.59 12.78 -23.75
C LYS A 17 -10.27 13.41 -24.21
N ILE A 18 -9.18 12.94 -23.63
CA ILE A 18 -7.83 13.23 -24.12
C ILE A 18 -7.53 12.21 -25.21
N THR A 19 -7.53 12.65 -26.46
CA THR A 19 -7.17 11.82 -27.61
C THR A 19 -5.85 12.33 -28.18
N GLN A 20 -4.93 11.41 -28.49
CA GLN A 20 -3.68 11.66 -29.23
C GLN A 20 -2.58 12.49 -28.54
N SER A 21 -2.74 12.85 -27.25
CA SER A 21 -1.72 13.59 -26.49
C SER A 21 -1.01 12.67 -25.51
N GLU A 22 0.33 12.69 -25.52
CA GLU A 22 1.14 12.01 -24.52
C GLU A 22 1.17 12.88 -23.25
N ILE A 23 0.90 12.30 -22.09
CA ILE A 23 0.90 13.04 -20.82
C ILE A 23 2.32 13.18 -20.32
N ASP A 24 2.70 14.40 -19.99
CA ASP A 24 3.98 14.73 -19.41
C ASP A 24 3.84 14.89 -17.90
N PHE A 25 4.46 13.96 -17.17
CA PHE A 25 4.48 13.91 -15.72
C PHE A 25 5.69 14.66 -15.11
N LYS A 26 6.62 15.16 -15.93
CA LYS A 26 7.80 15.96 -15.50
C LYS A 26 8.65 15.40 -14.35
N LYS A 27 8.54 14.10 -14.04
CA LYS A 27 9.13 13.44 -12.87
C LYS A 27 8.61 13.95 -11.52
N GLU A 28 7.39 14.44 -11.48
CA GLU A 28 6.74 14.87 -10.25
C GLU A 28 6.07 13.70 -9.53
N HIS A 29 5.90 13.85 -8.22
CA HIS A 29 5.17 12.91 -7.38
C HIS A 29 3.65 13.14 -7.54
N ILE A 30 2.94 12.11 -7.98
CA ILE A 30 1.51 12.17 -8.31
C ILE A 30 0.74 11.40 -7.23
N PRO A 31 -0.20 12.03 -6.51
CA PRO A 31 -0.98 11.37 -5.48
C PRO A 31 -1.75 10.17 -6.03
N VAL A 32 -1.79 9.07 -5.27
CA VAL A 32 -2.48 7.83 -5.68
C VAL A 32 -3.95 8.05 -6.08
N ASN A 33 -4.66 8.97 -5.42
CA ASN A 33 -6.05 9.32 -5.74
C ASN A 33 -6.22 9.84 -7.18
N GLU A 34 -5.25 10.64 -7.65
CA GLU A 34 -5.25 11.16 -9.03
C GLU A 34 -4.86 10.07 -10.04
N VAL A 35 -4.02 9.12 -9.63
CA VAL A 35 -3.64 7.96 -10.44
C VAL A 35 -4.83 7.04 -10.69
N VAL A 36 -5.70 6.86 -9.69
CA VAL A 36 -6.96 6.10 -9.84
C VAL A 36 -7.80 6.71 -10.97
N LEU A 37 -7.97 8.03 -10.98
CA LEU A 37 -8.70 8.72 -12.04
C LEU A 37 -8.06 8.51 -13.41
N PHE A 38 -6.74 8.61 -13.54
CA PHE A 38 -6.06 8.31 -14.81
C PHE A 38 -6.31 6.87 -15.29
N ASN A 39 -6.29 5.90 -14.38
CA ASN A 39 -6.54 4.50 -14.69
C ASN A 39 -7.95 4.24 -15.22
N GLU A 40 -8.98 4.93 -14.70
CA GLU A 40 -10.35 4.85 -15.23
C GLU A 40 -10.43 5.25 -16.71
N TYR A 41 -9.61 6.23 -17.11
CA TYR A 41 -9.48 6.69 -18.51
C TYR A 41 -8.41 5.91 -19.30
N LYS A 42 -7.93 4.78 -18.77
CA LYS A 42 -6.91 3.89 -19.36
C LYS A 42 -5.56 4.58 -19.64
N ILE A 43 -5.26 5.63 -18.88
CA ILE A 43 -3.99 6.33 -18.92
C ILE A 43 -3.10 5.76 -17.83
N ARG A 44 -1.95 5.18 -18.21
CA ARG A 44 -1.00 4.62 -17.25
C ARG A 44 -0.04 5.69 -16.73
N VAL A 45 0.09 5.77 -15.41
CA VAL A 45 1.11 6.57 -14.73
C VAL A 45 2.30 5.66 -14.40
N PRO A 46 3.55 6.06 -14.67
CA PRO A 46 4.72 5.30 -14.25
C PRO A 46 4.76 5.11 -12.73
N GLU A 47 4.97 3.87 -12.26
CA GLU A 47 4.91 3.52 -10.83
C GLU A 47 5.89 4.33 -9.98
N ASN A 48 7.07 4.64 -10.52
CA ASN A 48 8.10 5.42 -9.84
C ASN A 48 7.72 6.89 -9.60
N LEU A 49 6.58 7.35 -10.13
CA LEU A 49 6.04 8.70 -9.94
C LEU A 49 4.82 8.71 -9.03
N ILE A 50 4.32 7.55 -8.60
CA ILE A 50 3.15 7.45 -7.74
C ILE A 50 3.57 7.73 -6.30
N PHE A 51 2.86 8.64 -5.65
CA PHE A 51 3.05 9.01 -4.25
C PHE A 51 1.92 8.49 -3.39
N TYR A 52 2.29 7.77 -2.34
CA TYR A 52 1.40 7.23 -1.31
C TYR A 52 1.60 8.06 -0.04
N ASP A 53 0.51 8.67 0.43
CA ASP A 53 0.51 9.44 1.67
C ASP A 53 0.12 8.52 2.83
N ASP A 54 1.05 7.62 3.17
CA ASP A 54 0.84 6.60 4.21
C ASP A 54 0.56 7.22 5.59
N ASP A 55 1.06 8.44 5.83
CA ASP A 55 0.91 9.15 7.10
C ASP A 55 -0.53 9.70 7.31
N ASN A 56 -1.34 9.79 6.25
CA ASN A 56 -2.73 10.26 6.28
C ASN A 56 -3.76 9.15 6.00
N ILE A 57 -3.37 7.88 6.04
CA ILE A 57 -4.32 6.77 5.90
C ILE A 57 -5.16 6.68 7.19
N ASP A 58 -6.42 7.11 7.11
CA ASP A 58 -7.39 6.93 8.19
C ASP A 58 -7.96 5.51 8.18
N CYS A 59 -7.38 4.65 9.02
CA CYS A 59 -7.87 3.28 9.23
C CYS A 59 -8.96 3.19 10.30
N ASN A 60 -9.41 4.30 10.90
CA ASN A 60 -10.37 4.25 12.02
C ASN A 60 -11.77 3.77 11.59
N GLU A 61 -12.11 3.92 10.30
CA GLU A 61 -13.39 3.47 9.74
C GLU A 61 -13.35 2.07 9.12
N ILE A 62 -12.19 1.38 9.13
CA ILE A 62 -12.10 0.01 8.64
C ILE A 62 -12.47 -0.92 9.80
N PRO A 63 -13.67 -1.52 9.81
CA PRO A 63 -14.05 -2.43 10.88
C PRO A 63 -13.12 -3.65 10.85
N GLU A 64 -12.76 -4.16 12.03
CA GLU A 64 -12.06 -5.43 12.15
C GLU A 64 -12.88 -6.53 11.47
N ILE A 65 -12.17 -7.43 10.79
CA ILE A 65 -12.79 -8.62 10.19
C ILE A 65 -13.28 -9.53 11.32
N THR A 66 -14.57 -9.83 11.35
CA THR A 66 -15.17 -10.73 12.33
C THR A 66 -15.33 -12.15 11.78
N GLU A 67 -15.53 -13.14 12.66
CA GLU A 67 -15.86 -14.51 12.24
C GLU A 67 -17.17 -14.56 11.43
N ASP A 68 -18.15 -13.72 11.76
CA ASP A 68 -19.39 -13.59 10.99
C ASP A 68 -19.16 -13.10 9.55
N ASP A 69 -18.16 -12.24 9.30
CA ASP A 69 -17.80 -11.79 7.94
C ASP A 69 -17.18 -12.93 7.10
N ILE A 70 -16.55 -13.90 7.76
CA ILE A 70 -15.99 -15.13 7.16
C ILE A 70 -17.14 -16.11 6.85
N ASP A 71 -17.98 -16.38 7.83
CA ASP A 71 -19.05 -17.38 7.73
C ASP A 71 -20.18 -16.94 6.79
N SER A 72 -20.47 -15.63 6.74
CA SER A 72 -21.46 -15.07 5.81
C SER A 72 -21.00 -15.04 4.35
N GLY A 73 -19.72 -15.33 4.08
CA GLY A 73 -19.14 -15.27 2.72
C GLY A 73 -18.96 -13.85 2.18
N LYS A 74 -19.08 -12.82 3.04
CA LYS A 74 -18.77 -11.43 2.70
C LYS A 74 -17.29 -11.27 2.33
N ILE A 75 -16.41 -12.08 2.94
CA ILE A 75 -15.01 -12.23 2.53
C ILE A 75 -14.88 -13.47 1.65
N GLN A 76 -14.81 -13.23 0.33
CA GLN A 76 -14.77 -14.31 -0.67
C GLN A 76 -13.38 -14.94 -0.86
N TRP A 77 -12.33 -14.34 -0.30
CA TRP A 77 -10.96 -14.80 -0.45
C TRP A 77 -10.18 -14.67 0.86
N ILE A 78 -10.04 -15.78 1.57
CA ILE A 78 -9.13 -15.91 2.71
C ILE A 78 -7.95 -16.75 2.22
N LYS A 79 -6.83 -16.10 1.94
CA LYS A 79 -5.58 -16.81 1.71
C LYS A 79 -4.93 -17.03 3.07
N MET A 80 -5.24 -18.16 3.70
CA MET A 80 -4.52 -18.60 4.89
C MET A 80 -3.12 -19.05 4.46
N GLU A 81 -2.20 -18.10 4.35
CA GLU A 81 -0.78 -18.43 4.22
C GLU A 81 -0.25 -18.75 5.62
N GLU A 82 0.00 -20.03 5.86
CA GLU A 82 0.78 -20.44 7.03
C GLU A 82 2.22 -19.95 6.83
N PHE A 83 2.71 -19.10 7.74
CA PHE A 83 4.13 -18.80 7.80
C PHE A 83 4.88 -20.03 8.35
N PRO A 84 5.70 -20.71 7.53
CA PRO A 84 6.44 -21.87 8.00
C PRO A 84 7.48 -21.41 9.03
N LEU A 85 7.27 -21.78 10.29
CA LEU A 85 8.24 -21.57 11.35
C LEU A 85 9.18 -22.76 11.43
N ASP A 86 10.47 -22.48 11.58
CA ASP A 86 11.45 -23.50 11.90
C ASP A 86 11.08 -24.24 13.21
N LYS A 87 11.46 -25.51 13.30
CA LYS A 87 11.10 -26.39 14.43
C LYS A 87 11.65 -25.86 15.75
N GLU A 88 12.84 -25.27 15.77
CA GLU A 88 13.42 -24.70 17.00
C GLU A 88 12.67 -23.45 17.43
N VAL A 89 12.37 -22.57 16.47
CA VAL A 89 11.59 -21.34 16.71
C VAL A 89 10.20 -21.68 17.24
N ARG A 90 9.51 -22.62 16.61
CA ARG A 90 8.19 -23.09 17.06
C ARG A 90 8.26 -23.66 18.49
N LYS A 91 9.25 -24.48 18.80
CA LYS A 91 9.44 -25.04 20.15
C LYS A 91 9.71 -23.95 21.18
N TRP A 92 10.51 -22.96 20.83
CA TRP A 92 10.81 -21.83 21.69
C TRP A 92 9.56 -21.00 22.00
N ILE A 93 8.76 -20.67 20.98
CA ILE A 93 7.49 -19.93 21.12
C ILE A 93 6.52 -20.66 22.06
N ILE A 94 6.33 -21.96 21.85
CA ILE A 94 5.46 -22.79 22.70
C ILE A 94 5.98 -22.83 24.13
N LYS A 95 7.30 -23.07 24.30
CA LYS A 95 7.92 -23.17 25.64
C LYS A 95 7.80 -21.88 26.44
N GLN A 96 7.88 -20.73 25.78
CA GLN A 96 7.81 -19.42 26.42
C GLN A 96 6.38 -18.86 26.50
N ASN A 97 5.37 -19.61 26.03
CA ASN A 97 3.98 -19.17 25.97
C ASN A 97 3.82 -17.81 25.27
N ILE A 98 4.53 -17.61 24.16
CA ILE A 98 4.54 -16.34 23.44
C ILE A 98 3.31 -16.25 22.55
N ASN A 99 2.57 -15.16 22.68
CA ASN A 99 1.49 -14.81 21.76
C ASN A 99 2.08 -14.31 20.42
N LEU A 100 1.98 -15.13 19.38
CA LEU A 100 2.47 -14.80 18.04
C LEU A 100 1.84 -13.51 17.49
N ASN A 101 0.56 -13.27 17.78
CA ASN A 101 -0.16 -12.09 17.31
C ASN A 101 0.39 -10.79 17.92
N GLU A 102 1.05 -10.87 19.08
CA GLU A 102 1.73 -9.74 19.70
C GLU A 102 3.19 -9.64 19.27
N LEU A 103 3.88 -10.79 19.12
CA LEU A 103 5.29 -10.85 18.75
C LEU A 103 5.54 -10.33 17.33
N ILE A 104 4.74 -10.78 16.36
CA ILE A 104 4.97 -10.47 14.93
C ILE A 104 4.90 -8.96 14.67
N PRO A 105 3.86 -8.22 15.12
CA PRO A 105 3.81 -6.76 14.94
C PRO A 105 5.00 -6.03 15.56
N GLN A 106 5.47 -6.47 16.72
CA GLN A 106 6.63 -5.87 17.38
C GLN A 106 7.92 -6.11 16.60
N LEU A 107 8.13 -7.33 16.08
CA LEU A 107 9.28 -7.66 15.23
C LEU A 107 9.30 -6.80 13.96
N LEU A 108 8.15 -6.68 13.28
CA LEU A 108 8.01 -5.87 12.08
C LEU A 108 8.28 -4.39 12.36
N LYS A 109 7.69 -3.84 13.44
CA LYS A 109 7.91 -2.46 13.88
C LYS A 109 9.38 -2.19 14.16
N ASN A 110 10.03 -3.06 14.93
CA ASN A 110 11.44 -2.92 15.30
C ASN A 110 12.35 -3.03 14.07
N PHE A 111 12.06 -3.96 13.16
CA PHE A 111 12.79 -4.11 11.90
C PHE A 111 12.68 -2.84 11.06
N TYR A 112 11.46 -2.33 10.83
CA TYR A 112 11.23 -1.10 10.09
C TYR A 112 11.97 0.10 10.69
N GLN A 113 11.85 0.31 12.00
CA GLN A 113 12.54 1.39 12.71
C GLN A 113 14.06 1.29 12.58
N THR A 114 14.60 0.08 12.71
CA THR A 114 16.04 -0.18 12.56
C THR A 114 16.51 0.13 11.15
N MET A 115 15.80 -0.35 10.13
CA MET A 115 16.14 -0.10 8.73
C MET A 115 16.08 1.38 8.37
N LYS A 116 15.04 2.10 8.85
CA LYS A 116 14.91 3.55 8.67
C LYS A 116 16.06 4.32 9.32
N ALA A 117 16.48 3.91 10.52
CA ALA A 117 17.62 4.52 11.21
C ALA A 117 18.95 4.26 10.49
N VAL A 118 19.16 3.05 9.96
CA VAL A 118 20.36 2.71 9.18
C VAL A 118 20.43 3.53 7.88
N GLN A 119 19.32 3.69 7.16
CA GLN A 119 19.25 4.55 5.97
C GLN A 119 19.58 6.01 6.28
N LYS A 120 19.12 6.53 7.41
CA LYS A 120 19.42 7.91 7.84
C LYS A 120 20.91 8.13 8.17
N ASN A 121 21.58 7.10 8.69
CA ASN A 121 23.00 7.17 9.07
C ASN A 121 23.97 6.80 7.94
N ALA A 122 23.51 6.13 6.87
CA ALA A 122 24.31 5.84 5.69
C ALA A 122 24.46 7.03 4.72
N ALA A 123 23.73 8.12 4.98
CA ALA A 123 23.79 9.38 4.23
C ALA A 123 24.70 10.44 4.91
N VAL A 124 25.58 10.03 5.84
CA VAL A 124 26.61 10.85 6.50
C VAL A 124 27.98 10.44 5.99
#